data_AF-A0AAW1V4B7-F1
#
_entry.id   AF-A0AAW1V4B7-F1
#
_cell.length_a   1.000
_cell.length_b   1.000
_cell.length_c   1.000
_cell.angle_alpha   90.00
_cell.angle_beta   90.00
_cell.angle_gamma   90.00
#
_symmetry.space_group_name_H-M   'P 1'
#
loop_
_entity.id
_entity.type
_entity.pdbx_description
1 polymer ?
#
loop_
_entity_poly.entity_id
_entity_poly.type
_entity_poly.pdbx_seq_one_letter_code
_entity_poly.pdbx_strand_id
1 'polypeptide(L)'
;MEVIFCRIILLNRRRPGELERLPLYLYENTDSLENKTYEEFAEVVTPSERILFKSLKRIVIRGKRGRGVPVLFPCDVQNNLKIALKCRNKVFDQDNIYLFGNLKTSSTISGCKVLKKHAGRAGLKNPEAITSTRLRKHLATLSELFNMT
;
A
#
# COMPACT_ATOMS: atom_id res chain seq x y z
N MET A 1 -0.47 -13.21 -1.33
CA MET A 1 -1.08 -11.92 -0.90
C MET A 1 -0.34 -11.25 0.25
N GLU A 2 0.02 -11.94 1.34
CA GLU A 2 0.70 -11.30 2.49
C GLU A 2 2.00 -10.56 2.13
N VAL A 3 2.87 -11.15 1.29
CA VAL A 3 4.13 -10.51 0.87
C VAL A 3 3.88 -9.22 0.09
N ILE A 4 2.95 -9.24 -0.86
CA ILE A 4 2.52 -8.07 -1.64
C ILE A 4 2.04 -6.97 -0.68
N PHE A 5 1.16 -7.32 0.25
CA PHE A 5 0.62 -6.39 1.24
C PHE A 5 1.71 -5.80 2.14
N CYS A 6 2.63 -6.63 2.62
CA CYS A 6 3.79 -6.22 3.41
C CYS A 6 4.62 -5.17 2.67
N ARG A 7 4.92 -5.40 1.38
CA ARG A 7 5.68 -4.46 0.54
C ARG A 7 4.97 -3.12 0.39
N ILE A 8 3.66 -3.12 0.18
CA ILE A 8 2.88 -1.87 0.10
C ILE A 8 2.90 -1.11 1.43
N ILE A 9 2.79 -1.80 2.58
CA ILE A 9 2.90 -1.17 3.90
C ILE A 9 4.30 -0.56 4.10
N LEU A 10 5.36 -1.28 3.73
CA LEU A 10 6.74 -0.84 3.89
C LEU A 10 7.08 0.37 3.01
N LEU A 11 6.53 0.44 1.80
CA LEU A 11 6.70 1.57 0.89
C LEU A 11 5.95 2.80 1.40
N ASN A 12 4.65 2.67 1.65
CA ASN A 12 3.81 3.81 1.99
C ASN A 12 4.03 4.28 3.44
N ARG A 13 4.49 3.38 4.33
CA ARG A 13 4.71 3.60 5.76
C ARG A 13 3.53 4.33 6.43
N ARG A 14 2.31 4.01 6.01
CA ARG A 14 1.07 4.54 6.60
C ARG A 14 0.54 3.59 7.67
N ARG A 15 -0.55 4.00 8.32
CA ARG A 15 -1.31 3.08 9.18
C ARG A 15 -1.88 1.98 8.29
N PRO A 16 -1.80 0.70 8.70
CA PRO A 16 -2.21 -0.40 7.85
C PRO A 16 -3.73 -0.45 7.71
N GLY A 17 -4.48 0.02 8.71
CA GLY A 17 -5.94 -0.13 8.76
C GLY A 17 -6.67 0.45 7.55
N GLU A 18 -6.23 1.59 7.01
CA GLU A 18 -6.82 2.11 5.78
C GLU A 18 -6.55 1.17 4.59
N LEU A 19 -5.33 0.65 4.46
CA LEU A 19 -4.95 -0.28 3.39
C LEU A 19 -5.59 -1.67 3.54
N GLU A 20 -5.75 -2.16 4.78
CA GLU A 20 -6.45 -3.41 5.10
C GLU A 20 -7.86 -3.38 4.51
N ARG A 21 -8.54 -2.23 4.62
CA ARG A 21 -9.92 -2.03 4.16
C ARG A 21 -10.04 -1.58 2.71
N LEU A 22 -8.95 -1.60 1.92
CA LEU A 22 -9.00 -1.23 0.50
C LEU A 22 -9.90 -2.19 -0.28
N PRO A 23 -11.02 -1.73 -0.86
CA PRO A 23 -11.89 -2.58 -1.66
C PRO A 23 -11.23 -2.97 -2.99
N LEU A 24 -11.53 -4.17 -3.49
CA LEU A 24 -11.03 -4.66 -4.77
C LEU A 24 -11.49 -3.78 -5.94
N TYR A 25 -12.79 -3.44 -5.99
CA TYR A 25 -13.34 -2.63 -7.07
C TYR A 25 -12.62 -1.27 -7.23
N LEU A 26 -12.18 -0.69 -6.11
CA LEU A 26 -11.48 0.59 -6.12
C LEU A 26 -10.10 0.45 -6.79
N TYR A 27 -9.41 -0.67 -6.55
CA TYR A 27 -8.15 -0.97 -7.21
C TYR A 27 -8.33 -1.17 -8.72
N GLU A 28 -9.34 -1.92 -9.13
CA GLU A 28 -9.59 -2.24 -10.54
C GLU A 28 -10.04 -1.02 -11.34
N ASN A 29 -10.92 -0.17 -10.79
CA ASN A 29 -11.46 1.00 -11.50
C ASN A 29 -10.47 2.17 -11.63
N THR A 30 -9.37 2.17 -10.88
CA THR A 30 -8.42 3.29 -10.87
C THR A 30 -7.57 3.38 -12.15
N ASP A 31 -7.37 2.28 -12.89
CA ASP A 31 -6.60 2.30 -14.15
C ASP A 31 -7.26 3.18 -15.22
N SER A 32 -8.57 3.38 -15.14
CA SER A 32 -9.34 4.22 -16.08
C SER A 32 -9.18 5.73 -15.84
N LEU A 33 -8.55 6.13 -14.73
CA LEU A 33 -8.50 7.53 -14.26
C LEU A 33 -7.09 8.15 -14.33
N GLU A 34 -6.10 7.42 -14.85
CA GLU A 34 -4.66 7.75 -14.85
C GLU A 34 -4.30 9.14 -15.41
N ASN A 35 -5.17 9.74 -16.23
CA ASN A 35 -4.87 10.99 -16.92
C ASN A 35 -5.25 12.29 -16.18
N LYS A 36 -5.93 12.24 -15.03
CA LYS A 36 -6.41 13.49 -14.35
C LYS A 36 -5.79 13.81 -12.99
N THR A 37 -5.10 12.87 -12.33
CA THR A 37 -4.91 12.96 -10.86
C THR A 37 -3.56 13.53 -10.39
N TYR A 38 -2.66 13.90 -11.31
CA TYR A 38 -1.32 14.40 -10.96
C TYR A 38 -1.12 15.91 -11.18
N GLU A 39 -2.12 16.62 -11.71
CA GLU A 39 -2.02 18.07 -11.97
C GLU A 39 -1.68 18.85 -10.69
N GLU A 40 -2.28 18.47 -9.55
CA GLU A 40 -2.05 19.13 -8.24
C GLU A 40 -0.59 19.08 -7.76
N PHE A 41 0.20 18.12 -8.24
CA PHE A 41 1.61 17.98 -7.85
C PHE A 41 2.56 18.43 -8.97
N ALA A 42 2.05 18.71 -10.17
CA ALA A 42 2.88 18.96 -11.35
C ALA A 42 3.85 20.13 -11.18
N GLU A 43 3.58 21.07 -10.27
CA GLU A 43 4.45 22.21 -9.99
C GLU A 43 5.47 21.95 -8.87
N VAL A 44 5.28 20.90 -8.06
CA VAL A 44 6.08 20.61 -6.86
C VAL A 44 7.03 19.43 -7.05
N VAL A 45 6.79 18.57 -8.05
CA VAL A 45 7.70 17.46 -8.37
C VAL A 45 8.74 17.80 -9.42
N THR A 46 9.97 17.39 -9.13
CA THR A 46 11.08 17.43 -10.08
C THR A 46 10.82 16.55 -11.32
N PRO A 47 11.52 16.80 -12.45
CA PRO A 47 11.37 15.96 -13.66
C PRO A 47 11.62 14.48 -13.39
N SER A 48 12.62 14.15 -12.57
CA SER A 48 12.95 12.76 -12.22
C SER A 48 11.87 12.09 -11.38
N GLU A 49 11.29 12.80 -10.40
CA GLU A 49 10.17 12.28 -9.62
C GLU A 49 8.93 12.07 -10.49
N ARG A 50 8.68 12.94 -11.47
CA ARG A 50 7.57 12.77 -12.41
C ARG A 50 7.70 11.48 -13.22
N ILE A 51 8.91 11.13 -13.65
CA ILE A 51 9.17 9.85 -14.32
C ILE A 51 8.90 8.69 -13.36
N LEU A 52 9.35 8.79 -12.11
CA LEU A 52 9.07 7.78 -11.10
C LEU A 52 7.56 7.61 -10.87
N PHE A 53 6.80 8.70 -10.73
CA PHE A 53 5.35 8.65 -10.51
C PHE A 53 4.58 7.98 -11.65
N LYS A 54 5.06 8.08 -12.91
CA LYS A 54 4.47 7.33 -14.04
C LYS A 54 4.52 5.81 -13.85
N SER A 55 5.47 5.31 -13.06
CA SER A 55 5.58 3.87 -12.73
C SER A 55 4.74 3.47 -11.50
N LEU A 56 4.09 4.43 -10.83
CA LEU A 56 3.32 4.19 -9.62
C LEU A 56 1.83 4.32 -9.91
N LYS A 57 1.07 3.26 -9.64
CA LYS A 57 -0.39 3.34 -9.56
C LYS A 57 -0.76 3.97 -8.23
N ARG A 58 -1.48 5.10 -8.26
CA ARG A 58 -1.95 5.82 -7.06
C ARG A 58 -3.43 5.54 -6.86
N ILE A 59 -3.78 5.01 -5.69
CA ILE A 59 -5.17 4.81 -5.28
C ILE A 59 -5.46 5.69 -4.07
N VAL A 60 -6.55 6.45 -4.12
CA VAL A 60 -6.98 7.28 -3.00
C VAL A 60 -8.05 6.53 -2.19
N ILE A 61 -7.70 6.15 -0.97
CA ILE A 61 -8.60 5.46 -0.04
C ILE A 61 -9.20 6.45 0.96
N ARG A 62 -10.41 6.14 1.45
CA ARG A 62 -11.07 7.00 2.44
C ARG A 62 -10.42 6.85 3.81
N GLY A 63 -9.80 7.92 4.29
CA GLY A 63 -9.24 8.02 5.63
C GLY A 63 -10.27 8.48 6.68
N LYS A 64 -9.77 8.71 7.90
CA LYS A 64 -10.58 9.28 8.98
C LYS A 64 -11.14 10.64 8.58
N ARG A 65 -12.37 10.94 9.02
CA ARG A 65 -13.09 12.19 8.73
C ARG A 65 -13.29 12.47 7.24
N GLY A 66 -13.30 11.43 6.40
CA GLY A 66 -13.55 11.55 4.97
C GLY A 66 -12.38 12.07 4.14
N ARG A 67 -11.22 12.36 4.74
CA ARG A 67 -10.03 12.79 3.97
C ARG A 67 -9.48 11.64 3.13
N GLY A 68 -9.25 11.88 1.85
CA GLY A 68 -8.58 10.93 0.97
C GLY A 68 -7.12 10.70 1.39
N VAL A 69 -6.68 9.45 1.41
CA VAL A 69 -5.30 9.06 1.69
C VAL A 69 -4.76 8.36 0.45
N PRO A 70 -3.71 8.88 -0.21
CA PRO A 70 -3.11 8.20 -1.33
C PRO A 70 -2.30 6.97 -0.87
N VAL A 71 -2.39 5.90 -1.64
CA VAL A 71 -1.56 4.71 -1.54
C VAL A 71 -0.92 4.47 -2.90
N LEU A 72 0.39 4.28 -2.90
CA LEU A 72 1.19 4.05 -4.09
C LEU A 72 1.50 2.56 -4.25
N PHE A 73 1.37 2.08 -5.49
CA PHE A 73 1.63 0.70 -5.92
C PHE A 73 2.70 0.71 -7.02
N PRO A 74 3.92 0.22 -6.76
CA PRO A 74 4.96 0.11 -7.78
C PRO A 74 4.63 -0.90 -8.87
N CYS A 75 5.17 -0.70 -10.10
CA CYS A 75 4.94 -1.59 -11.25
C CYS A 75 5.12 -3.08 -10.93
N ASP A 76 6.19 -3.44 -10.21
CA ASP A 76 6.47 -4.83 -9.89
C ASP A 76 5.44 -5.42 -8.90
N VAL A 77 4.93 -4.60 -7.97
CA VAL A 77 3.84 -4.99 -7.08
C VAL A 77 2.51 -5.10 -7.83
N GLN A 78 2.25 -4.20 -8.79
CA GLN A 78 1.08 -4.28 -9.66
C GLN A 78 1.07 -5.57 -10.49
N ASN A 79 2.22 -5.96 -11.04
CA ASN A 79 2.37 -7.22 -11.78
C ASN A 79 2.11 -8.44 -10.88
N ASN A 80 2.65 -8.44 -9.66
CA ASN A 80 2.39 -9.49 -8.68
C ASN A 80 0.90 -9.54 -8.28
N LEU A 81 0.25 -8.38 -8.12
CA LEU A 81 -1.19 -8.29 -7.84
C LEU A 81 -2.02 -8.84 -9.00
N LYS A 82 -1.68 -8.48 -10.24
CA LYS A 82 -2.36 -9.00 -11.44
C LYS A 82 -2.36 -10.53 -11.48
N ILE A 83 -1.22 -11.15 -11.17
CA ILE A 83 -1.11 -12.62 -11.09
C ILE A 83 -1.97 -13.16 -9.93
N ALA A 84 -1.87 -12.55 -8.74
CA ALA A 84 -2.63 -13.00 -7.59
C ALA A 84 -4.16 -12.88 -7.79
N LEU A 85 -4.63 -11.83 -8.47
CA LEU A 85 -6.04 -11.60 -8.77
C LEU A 85 -6.60 -12.62 -9.78
N LYS A 86 -5.81 -13.06 -10.76
CA LYS A 86 -6.21 -14.15 -11.68
C LYS A 86 -6.53 -15.45 -10.95
N CYS A 87 -5.89 -15.69 -9.81
CA CYS A 87 -6.12 -16.88 -8.99
C CYS A 87 -7.14 -16.65 -7.88
N ARG A 88 -7.67 -15.42 -7.71
CA ARG A 88 -8.47 -15.05 -6.54
C ARG A 88 -9.70 -15.94 -6.38
N ASN A 89 -10.47 -16.14 -7.44
CA ASN A 89 -11.72 -16.92 -7.42
C ASN A 89 -11.51 -18.40 -7.04
N LYS A 90 -10.27 -18.91 -7.08
CA LYS A 90 -9.95 -20.29 -6.71
C LYS A 90 -9.58 -20.46 -5.23
N VAL A 91 -9.18 -19.38 -4.56
CA VAL A 91 -8.55 -19.46 -3.22
C VAL A 91 -9.23 -18.58 -2.18
N PHE A 92 -9.96 -17.55 -2.60
CA PHE A 92 -10.65 -16.62 -1.71
C PHE A 92 -12.15 -16.88 -1.70
N ASP A 93 -12.75 -16.64 -0.55
CA ASP A 93 -14.18 -16.49 -0.38
C ASP A 93 -14.74 -15.44 -1.37
N GLN A 94 -15.82 -15.79 -2.08
CA GLN A 94 -16.46 -14.94 -3.08
C GLN A 94 -17.03 -13.66 -2.46
N ASP A 95 -17.42 -13.71 -1.18
CA ASP A 95 -17.99 -12.58 -0.46
C ASP A 95 -16.92 -11.58 0.03
N ASN A 96 -15.62 -11.90 -0.16
CA ASN A 96 -14.55 -11.02 0.27
C ASN A 96 -14.34 -9.85 -0.71
N ILE A 97 -14.85 -8.68 -0.34
CA ILE A 97 -14.75 -7.44 -1.13
C ILE A 97 -13.37 -6.75 -1.08
N TYR A 98 -12.47 -7.17 -0.19
CA TYR A 98 -11.22 -6.47 0.07
C TYR A 98 -10.10 -6.94 -0.85
N LEU A 99 -9.29 -6.01 -1.37
CA LEU A 99 -8.12 -6.34 -2.19
C LEU A 99 -7.21 -7.33 -1.45
N PHE A 100 -6.94 -7.04 -0.17
CA PHE A 100 -6.15 -7.88 0.73
C PHE A 100 -7.04 -8.65 1.71
N GLY A 101 -7.90 -9.49 1.16
CA GLY A 101 -8.74 -10.41 1.92
C GLY A 101 -7.95 -11.53 2.59
N ASN A 102 -8.56 -12.18 3.58
CA ASN A 102 -8.12 -13.47 4.10
C ASN A 102 -8.73 -14.60 3.23
N LEU A 103 -8.04 -15.74 3.13
CA LEU A 103 -8.41 -16.82 2.20
C LEU A 103 -9.78 -17.43 2.51
N LYS A 104 -10.06 -17.69 3.79
CA LYS A 104 -11.21 -18.50 4.24
C LYS A 104 -12.37 -17.69 4.84
N THR A 105 -12.28 -16.37 4.79
CA THR A 105 -13.25 -15.48 5.46
C THR A 105 -13.39 -14.19 4.68
N SER A 106 -14.53 -13.53 4.78
CA SER A 106 -14.77 -12.17 4.25
C SER A 106 -14.01 -11.06 4.99
N SER A 107 -13.08 -11.40 5.89
CA SER A 107 -12.25 -10.45 6.65
C SER A 107 -10.96 -10.07 5.89
N THR A 108 -10.26 -9.04 6.39
CA THR A 108 -8.99 -8.57 5.85
C THR A 108 -7.81 -9.28 6.52
N ILE A 109 -6.66 -9.32 5.84
CA ILE A 109 -5.40 -9.66 6.53
C ILE A 109 -4.98 -8.49 7.43
N SER A 110 -4.41 -8.80 8.60
CA SER A 110 -3.92 -7.77 9.52
C SER A 110 -2.49 -7.38 9.18
N GLY A 111 -2.26 -6.09 8.91
CA GLY A 111 -0.95 -5.54 8.60
C GLY A 111 0.05 -5.66 9.74
N CYS A 112 -0.41 -5.53 10.98
CA CYS A 112 0.43 -5.75 12.16
C CYS A 112 0.94 -7.20 12.22
N LYS A 113 0.05 -8.19 12.00
CA LYS A 113 0.42 -9.61 12.00
C LYS A 113 1.36 -9.94 10.83
N VAL A 114 1.05 -9.43 9.63
CA VAL A 114 1.85 -9.63 8.42
C VAL A 114 3.26 -9.04 8.59
N LEU A 115 3.38 -7.79 9.06
CA LEU A 115 4.69 -7.18 9.32
C LEU A 115 5.49 -7.99 10.34
N LYS A 116 4.89 -8.33 11.50
CA LYS A 116 5.57 -9.11 12.54
C LYS A 116 6.06 -10.45 12.01
N LYS A 117 5.20 -11.17 11.28
CA LYS A 117 5.51 -12.46 10.66
C LYS A 117 6.69 -12.36 9.68
N HIS A 118 6.67 -11.40 8.77
CA HIS A 118 7.72 -11.28 7.75
C HIS A 118 9.01 -10.68 8.30
N ALA A 119 8.95 -9.76 9.26
CA ALA A 119 10.13 -9.23 9.94
C ALA A 119 10.91 -10.33 10.68
N GLY A 120 10.19 -11.21 11.39
CA GLY A 120 10.82 -12.35 12.08
C GLY A 120 11.44 -13.37 11.13
N ARG A 121 10.88 -13.56 9.93
CA ARG A 121 11.40 -14.48 8.91
C ARG A 121 12.53 -13.91 8.06
N ALA A 122 12.76 -12.60 8.11
CA ALA A 122 13.70 -11.91 7.24
C ALA A 122 15.14 -11.86 7.77
N GLY A 123 15.45 -12.49 8.92
CA GLY A 123 16.80 -12.52 9.48
C GLY A 123 17.34 -11.14 9.88
N LEU A 124 16.45 -10.21 10.24
CA LEU A 124 16.84 -8.85 10.59
C LEU A 124 17.54 -8.81 11.95
N LYS A 125 18.51 -7.90 12.12
CA LYS A 125 19.18 -7.66 13.40
C LYS A 125 18.21 -7.24 14.51
N ASN A 126 17.15 -6.51 14.16
CA ASN A 126 16.13 -6.05 15.11
C ASN A 126 14.73 -6.10 14.48
N PRO A 127 14.08 -7.27 14.43
CA PRO A 127 12.75 -7.43 13.82
C PRO A 127 11.67 -6.57 14.48
N GLU A 128 11.76 -6.34 15.80
CA GLU A 128 10.82 -5.54 16.59
C GLU A 128 10.84 -4.04 16.21
N ALA A 129 11.88 -3.59 15.50
CA ALA A 129 11.90 -2.27 14.88
C ALA A 129 10.94 -2.13 13.70
N ILE A 130 10.58 -3.23 13.04
CA ILE A 130 9.72 -3.24 11.84
C ILE A 130 8.26 -3.39 12.24
N THR A 131 7.72 -2.32 12.82
CA THR A 131 6.30 -2.19 13.15
C THR A 131 5.71 -0.97 12.46
N SER A 132 4.40 -0.98 12.15
CA SER A 132 3.76 0.17 11.49
C SER A 132 3.95 1.48 12.26
N THR A 133 3.93 1.43 13.60
CA THR A 133 4.16 2.60 14.45
C THR A 133 5.57 3.14 14.32
N ARG A 134 6.60 2.29 14.39
CA ARG A 134 8.00 2.71 14.25
C ARG A 134 8.33 3.17 12.83
N LEU A 135 7.83 2.49 11.80
CA LEU A 135 8.00 2.90 10.40
C LEU A 135 7.40 4.29 10.13
N ARG A 136 6.23 4.59 10.71
CA ARG A 136 5.63 5.93 10.64
C ARG A 136 6.45 6.98 11.36
N LYS A 137 6.93 6.68 12.57
CA LYS A 137 7.78 7.60 13.34
C LYS A 137 9.06 7.91 12.55
N HIS A 138 9.69 6.88 12.01
CA HIS A 138 10.88 7.01 11.17
C HIS A 138 10.63 7.88 9.93
N LEU A 139 9.51 7.69 9.22
CA LEU A 139 9.16 8.56 8.09
C LEU A 139 8.98 10.01 8.54
N ALA A 140 8.26 10.25 9.65
CA ALA A 140 8.07 11.61 10.17
C ALA A 140 9.40 12.30 10.53
N THR A 141 10.31 11.58 11.19
CA THR A 141 11.66 12.10 11.51
C THR A 141 12.45 12.42 10.25
N LEU A 142 12.43 11.54 9.23
CA LEU A 142 13.12 11.81 7.98
C LEU A 142 12.52 13.02 7.24
N SER A 143 11.20 13.10 7.15
CA SER A 143 10.53 14.23 6.50
C SER A 143 10.86 15.56 7.19
N GLU A 144 10.95 15.57 8.51
CA GLU A 144 11.37 16.76 9.26
C GLU A 144 12.80 17.17 8.90
N LEU A 145 13.74 16.22 8.90
CA LEU A 145 15.14 16.47 8.55
C LEU A 145 15.29 17.00 7.12
N PHE A 146 14.55 16.44 6.16
CA PHE A 146 14.57 16.89 4.77
C PHE A 146 13.88 18.24 4.55
N ASN A 147 12.96 18.64 5.43
CA ASN A 147 12.29 19.94 5.35
C ASN A 147 13.09 21.07 6.04
N MET A 148 14.12 20.71 6.81
CA MET A 148 15.05 21.66 7.44
C MET A 148 16.28 21.97 6.57
N THR A 149 16.43 21.31 5.43
CA THR A 149 17.50 21.53 4.43
C THR A 149 16.95 22.23 3.21
#